data_AF-A0A081GMH9-F1
#
_entry.id   AF-A0A081GMH9-F1
#
_cell.length_a   1.000
_cell.length_b   1.000
_cell.length_c   1.000
_cell.angle_alpha   90.00
_cell.angle_beta   90.00
_cell.angle_gamma   90.00
#
_symmetry.space_group_name_H-M   'P 1'
#
loop_
_entity.id
_entity.type
_entity.pdbx_description
1 polymer ?
#
loop_
_entity_poly.entity_id
_entity_poly.type
_entity_poly.pdbx_seq_one_letter_code
_entity_poly.pdbx_strand_id
1 'polypeptide(L)'
;MIASSPSAPVAWKAERSARPKAGAPMMPEPDARQRLLLQAATCHERARKAAHDGDLEASARAILEGLDCERRAGGLGPQVLQLIKPRS
;
A
#
# COMPACT_ATOMS: atom_id res chain seq x y z
N MET A 1 -57.08 16.76 -9.13
CA MET A 1 -55.92 17.59 -9.47
C MET A 1 -54.98 17.58 -8.28
N ILE A 2 -53.96 16.72 -8.32
CA ILE A 2 -52.97 16.54 -7.26
C ILE A 2 -51.77 17.41 -7.62
N ALA A 3 -51.54 18.47 -6.84
CA ALA A 3 -50.43 19.38 -7.03
C ALA A 3 -49.15 18.76 -6.45
N SER A 4 -48.21 18.44 -7.34
CA SER A 4 -46.88 17.93 -6.99
C SER A 4 -46.05 19.03 -6.33
N SER A 5 -45.61 18.80 -5.08
CA SER A 5 -44.61 19.62 -4.41
C SER A 5 -43.26 19.56 -5.15
N PRO A 6 -42.55 20.68 -5.36
CA PRO A 6 -41.18 20.64 -5.87
C PRO A 6 -40.20 20.33 -4.73
N SER A 7 -39.41 19.27 -4.92
CA SER A 7 -38.28 18.90 -4.07
C SER A 7 -37.17 19.96 -4.20
N ALA A 8 -36.79 20.60 -3.10
CA ALA A 8 -35.69 21.56 -3.07
C ALA A 8 -34.34 20.84 -3.26
N PRO A 9 -33.39 21.40 -4.04
CA PRO A 9 -32.06 20.81 -4.16
C PRO A 9 -31.28 21.03 -2.86
N VAL A 10 -30.81 19.92 -2.27
CA VAL A 10 -29.92 19.93 -1.10
C VAL A 10 -28.58 20.54 -1.53
N ALA A 11 -28.37 21.80 -1.15
CA ALA A 11 -27.12 22.51 -1.41
C ALA A 11 -26.01 21.94 -0.52
N TRP A 12 -25.29 20.93 -1.01
CA TRP A 12 -24.08 20.45 -0.37
C TRP A 12 -23.02 21.57 -0.44
N LYS A 13 -22.81 22.30 0.65
CA LYS A 13 -21.63 23.15 0.77
C LYS A 13 -20.44 22.24 1.01
N ALA A 14 -19.72 21.96 -0.07
CA ALA A 14 -18.41 21.31 -0.02
C ALA A 14 -17.41 22.24 0.68
N GLU A 15 -17.39 22.18 2.01
CA GLU A 15 -16.32 22.75 2.81
C GLU A 15 -15.06 21.95 2.51
N ARG A 16 -14.34 22.39 1.47
CA ARG A 16 -13.04 21.86 1.09
C ARG A 16 -12.04 22.28 2.16
N SER A 17 -12.05 21.56 3.29
CA SER A 17 -10.90 21.48 4.18
C SER A 17 -9.68 21.23 3.30
N ALA A 18 -8.69 22.12 3.41
CA ALA A 18 -7.48 22.15 2.60
C ALA A 18 -6.76 20.80 2.72
N ARG A 19 -7.08 19.87 1.81
CA ARG A 19 -6.33 18.63 1.68
C ARG A 19 -4.91 19.03 1.25
N PRO A 20 -3.87 18.53 1.91
CA PRO A 20 -2.51 18.79 1.49
C PRO A 20 -2.37 18.36 0.02
N LYS A 21 -1.77 19.23 -0.80
CA LYS A 21 -1.56 19.01 -2.22
C LYS A 21 -0.82 17.67 -2.41
N ALA A 22 -1.51 16.68 -2.97
CA ALA A 22 -0.89 15.46 -3.48
C ALA A 22 0.04 15.88 -4.63
N GLY A 23 1.34 15.96 -4.35
CA GLY A 23 2.28 16.47 -5.35
C GLY A 23 3.74 16.65 -4.93
N ALA A 24 4.15 16.26 -3.73
CA ALA A 24 5.57 15.96 -3.54
C ALA A 24 5.78 14.50 -4.00
N PRO A 25 6.64 14.22 -5.00
CA PRO A 25 7.13 12.88 -5.17
C PRO A 25 7.95 12.58 -3.91
N MET A 26 7.32 11.94 -2.93
CA MET A 26 8.05 11.24 -1.88
C MET A 26 8.70 10.08 -2.62
N MET A 27 9.89 10.35 -3.18
CA MET A 27 10.76 9.30 -3.67
C MET A 27 10.79 8.27 -2.55
N PRO A 28 10.46 7.00 -2.83
CA PRO A 28 10.64 5.97 -1.82
C PRO A 28 12.10 6.06 -1.40
N GLU A 29 12.34 6.55 -0.18
CA GLU A 29 13.69 6.75 0.31
C GLU A 29 14.42 5.42 0.12
N PRO A 30 15.58 5.39 -0.54
CA PRO A 30 16.34 4.15 -0.74
C PRO A 30 16.54 3.43 0.60
N ASP A 31 16.61 4.20 1.68
CA ASP A 31 16.63 3.75 3.06
C ASP A 31 15.36 2.98 3.48
N ALA A 32 14.17 3.42 3.06
CA ALA A 32 12.91 2.72 3.36
C ALA A 32 12.83 1.37 2.65
N ARG A 33 13.25 1.30 1.38
CA ARG A 33 13.35 0.03 0.66
C ARG A 33 14.36 -0.90 1.32
N GLN A 34 15.54 -0.39 1.66
CA GLN A 34 16.59 -1.18 2.31
C GLN A 34 16.15 -1.69 3.68
N ARG A 35 15.46 -0.88 4.48
CA ARG A 35 14.91 -1.30 5.79
C ARG A 35 13.92 -2.46 5.66
N LEU A 36 13.02 -2.41 4.68
CA LEU A 36 12.08 -3.51 4.44
C LEU A 36 12.81 -4.79 4.04
N LEU A 37 13.86 -4.71 3.24
CA LEU A 37 14.67 -5.88 2.87
C LEU A 37 15.42 -6.48 4.06
N LEU A 38 15.95 -5.64 4.96
CA LEU A 38 16.57 -6.10 6.21
C LEU A 38 15.53 -6.76 7.14
N GLN A 39 14.33 -6.19 7.23
CA GLN A 39 13.23 -6.80 7.99
C GLN A 39 12.82 -8.15 7.40
N ALA A 40 12.71 -8.27 6.08
CA ALA A 40 12.42 -9.53 5.40
C ALA A 40 13.49 -10.59 5.72
N ALA A 41 14.78 -10.24 5.64
CA ALA A 41 15.86 -11.14 6.00
C ALA A 41 15.76 -11.63 7.45
N THR A 42 15.43 -10.73 8.38
CA THR A 42 15.22 -11.06 9.80
C THR A 42 14.05 -12.04 10.00
N CYS A 43 12.93 -11.82 9.30
CA CYS A 43 11.78 -12.71 9.33
C CYS A 43 12.13 -14.10 8.77
N HIS A 44 12.92 -14.18 7.70
CA HIS A 44 13.35 -15.46 7.14
C HIS A 44 14.30 -16.24 8.05
N GLU A 45 15.19 -15.57 8.79
CA GLU A 45 15.98 -16.25 9.83
C GLU A 45 15.11 -16.78 10.96
N ARG A 46 14.10 -16.01 11.40
CA ARG A 46 13.11 -16.47 12.39
C ARG A 46 12.35 -17.69 11.88
N ALA A 47 11.95 -17.69 10.61
CA ALA A 47 11.26 -18.80 9.99
C ALA A 47 12.12 -20.07 9.92
N ARG A 48 13.41 -19.92 9.55
CA ARG A 48 14.39 -21.02 9.55
C ARG A 48 14.55 -21.63 10.94
N LYS A 49 14.70 -20.79 11.95
CA LYS A 49 14.82 -21.25 13.34
C LYS A 49 13.57 -21.97 13.82
N ALA A 50 12.38 -21.38 13.62
CA ALA A 50 11.12 -22.02 14.00
C ALA A 50 10.88 -23.36 13.29
N ALA A 51 11.22 -23.45 11.99
CA ALA A 51 11.14 -24.71 11.25
C ALA A 51 12.10 -25.78 11.78
N HIS A 52 13.33 -25.37 12.10
CA HIS A 52 14.32 -26.26 12.73
C HIS A 52 13.84 -26.79 14.08
N ASP A 53 13.16 -25.95 14.86
CA ASP A 53 12.60 -26.31 16.17
C ASP A 53 11.28 -27.09 16.06
N GLY A 54 10.79 -27.34 14.84
CA GLY A 54 9.53 -28.07 14.57
C GLY A 54 8.26 -27.24 14.72
N ASP A 55 8.38 -25.94 15.02
CA ASP A 55 7.26 -25.01 15.10
C ASP A 55 6.90 -24.49 13.70
N LEU A 56 6.13 -25.30 12.98
CA LEU A 56 5.68 -24.99 11.62
C LEU A 56 4.75 -23.78 11.57
N GLU A 57 3.96 -23.53 12.62
CA GLU A 57 3.01 -22.42 12.65
C GLU A 57 3.74 -21.08 12.79
N ALA A 58 4.71 -20.99 13.73
CA ALA A 58 5.56 -19.82 13.84
C ALA A 58 6.43 -19.61 12.61
N SER A 59 6.93 -20.69 12.00
CA SER A 59 7.68 -20.62 10.74
C SER A 59 6.82 -20.04 9.61
N ALA A 60 5.61 -20.56 9.41
CA ALA A 60 4.68 -20.07 8.38
C ALA A 60 4.34 -18.59 8.58
N ARG A 61 4.04 -18.16 9.81
CA ARG A 61 3.80 -16.74 10.13
C ARG A 61 5.00 -15.86 9.75
N ALA A 62 6.20 -16.27 10.15
CA ALA A 62 7.42 -15.51 9.87
C ALA A 62 7.71 -15.42 8.36
N ILE A 63 7.43 -16.47 7.58
CA ILE A 63 7.54 -16.44 6.11
C ILE A 63 6.58 -15.40 5.54
N LEU A 64 5.31 -15.40 5.96
CA LEU A 64 4.32 -14.44 5.45
C LEU A 64 4.70 -12.99 5.80
N GLU A 65 5.21 -12.75 7.01
CA GLU A 65 5.75 -11.43 7.41
C GLU A 65 6.91 -10.99 6.51
N GLY A 66 7.84 -11.89 6.20
CA GLY A 66 8.97 -11.59 5.32
C GLY A 66 8.54 -11.26 3.89
N LEU A 67 7.60 -12.05 3.34
CA LEU A 67 7.03 -11.83 2.00
C LEU A 67 6.27 -10.50 1.92
N ASP A 68 5.58 -10.08 2.98
CA ASP A 68 4.92 -8.77 3.01
C ASP A 68 5.94 -7.62 2.93
N CYS A 69 7.06 -7.75 3.64
CA CYS A 69 8.15 -6.79 3.58
C CYS A 69 8.75 -6.68 2.17
N GLU A 70 8.98 -7.82 1.50
CA GLU A 70 9.47 -7.87 0.12
C GLU A 70 8.48 -7.24 -0.86
N ARG A 71 7.19 -7.57 -0.74
CA ARG A 71 6.11 -6.99 -1.56
C ARG A 71 6.07 -5.48 -1.43
N ARG A 72 6.17 -4.97 -0.20
CA ARG A 72 6.22 -3.52 0.08
C ARG A 72 7.49 -2.89 -0.46
N ALA A 73 8.64 -3.54 -0.34
CA ALA A 73 9.90 -3.08 -0.92
C ALA A 73 9.85 -2.99 -2.45
N GLY A 74 9.15 -3.91 -3.12
CA GLY A 74 8.89 -3.88 -4.56
C GLY A 74 7.96 -2.73 -5.00
N GLY A 75 7.03 -2.33 -4.14
CA GLY A 75 6.16 -1.16 -4.36
C GLY A 75 6.86 0.19 -4.17
N LEU A 76 8.03 0.21 -3.52
CA LEU A 76 8.87 1.40 -3.29
C LEU A 76 9.86 1.66 -4.44
N GLY A 77 9.49 1.33 -5.68
CA GLY A 77 10.28 1.62 -6.89
C GLY A 77 9.63 2.69 -7.76
N PRO A 78 10.38 3.31 -8.70
CA PRO A 78 9.77 4.19 -9.69
C PRO A 78 8.68 3.42 -10.44
N GLN A 79 7.45 3.90 -10.33
CA GLN A 79 6.32 3.30 -11.05
C GLN A 79 6.53 3.56 -12.53
N VAL A 80 6.92 2.52 -13.28
CA VAL A 80 6.93 2.57 -14.75
C VAL A 80 5.48 2.56 -15.20
N LEU A 81 4.87 3.75 -15.26
CA LEU A 81 3.63 3.95 -15.98
C LEU A 81 3.93 3.64 -17.45
N GLN A 82 3.58 2.42 -17.87
CA GLN A 82 3.40 2.11 -19.28
C GLN A 82 2.30 3.03 -19.77
N LEU A 83 2.66 4.22 -20.29
CA LEU A 83 1.73 5.09 -20.99
C LEU A 83 1.11 4.24 -22.10
N ILE A 84 -0.16 3.87 -21.93
CA ILE A 84 -0.92 3.25 -23.00
C ILE A 84 -0.91 4.25 -24.15
N LYS A 85 -0.15 3.94 -25.20
CA LYS A 85 -0.11 4.78 -26.39
C LYS A 85 -1.50 4.73 -27.04
N PRO A 86 -2.21 5.86 -27.20
CA PRO A 86 -3.50 5.85 -27.87
C PRO A 86 -3.30 5.44 -29.32
N ARG A 87 -4.13 4.50 -29.80
CA ARG A 87 -4.16 4.09 -31.20
C ARG A 87 -5.00 5.13 -31.96
N SER A 88 -4.32 6.13 -32.52
CA SER A 88 -4.85 6.91 -33.65
C SER A 88 -4.85 6.04 -34.90
#